data_AF-D2BJR2-F1
#
_entry.id   AF-D2BJR2-F1
#
_cell.length_a   1.000
_cell.length_b   1.000
_cell.length_c   1.000
_cell.angle_alpha   90.00
_cell.angle_beta   90.00
_cell.angle_gamma   90.00
#
_symmetry.space_group_name_H-M   'P 1'
#
loop_
_entity.id
_entity.type
_entity.pdbx_description
1 polymer ?
#
loop_
_entity_poly.entity_id
_entity_poly.type
_entity_poly.pdbx_seq_one_letter_code
_entity_poly.pdbx_strand_id
1 'polypeptide(L)'
;MTNRSDLENKDELQSHPREQGRSEAEQTIDGLAPVPCQVPQEKEKDGGVGEGPSSSPILDILPTTARNLKDKKWWQLTPEEKKQKKFNRAYQRFMLGCSFKGEYRLITLTTPESFKGDIHKAWRKWVMRMRRRGLAREYFAVKEWNARKTCVHIHAVLRLDYIGYQVAREQWRAVTGACWIQVEKVFSGKGMANYLGKYLAKGYEDNPGQRSYWYAYEWIHRKWQAFSKEMYKFGECVTPAEFELIHSLDSQEERIKYMNWRMICAFMDAIRSGRMPEGTYKLRQF
;
A
#
# COMPACT_ATOMS: atom_id res chain seq x y z
N MET A 1 54.79 41.64 -27.84
CA MET A 1 54.81 40.20 -28.11
C MET A 1 53.38 39.78 -28.41
N THR A 2 53.14 39.49 -29.70
CA THR A 2 51.99 38.86 -30.39
C THR A 2 50.53 39.13 -29.96
N ASN A 3 49.86 39.91 -30.82
CA ASN A 3 48.41 40.03 -31.06
C ASN A 3 47.84 38.85 -31.89
N ARG A 4 46.52 38.61 -31.80
CA ARG A 4 45.56 38.22 -32.88
C ARG A 4 44.19 37.89 -32.22
N SER A 5 43.12 38.68 -32.32
CA SER A 5 42.25 39.03 -33.47
C SER A 5 41.58 37.83 -34.15
N ASP A 6 40.25 37.81 -34.03
CA ASP A 6 39.21 37.52 -35.03
C ASP A 6 39.34 36.30 -35.94
N LEU A 7 38.27 35.49 -35.99
CA LEU A 7 37.62 35.12 -37.24
C LEU A 7 36.28 34.41 -37.01
N GLU A 8 35.26 35.00 -37.63
CA GLU A 8 33.93 34.49 -37.92
C GLU A 8 33.99 33.27 -38.86
N ASN A 9 32.98 32.40 -38.78
CA ASN A 9 32.38 31.68 -39.93
C ASN A 9 31.09 31.00 -39.43
N LYS A 10 29.90 31.51 -39.77
CA LYS A 10 29.14 31.37 -41.03
C LYS A 10 28.53 29.98 -41.22
N ASP A 11 27.20 29.99 -41.06
CA ASP A 11 26.16 29.28 -41.80
C ASP A 11 26.62 28.31 -42.90
N GLU A 12 26.19 27.05 -42.78
CA GLU A 12 25.80 26.26 -43.95
C GLU A 12 24.49 25.51 -43.64
N LEU A 13 23.40 26.08 -44.14
CA LEU A 13 22.18 25.35 -44.49
C LEU A 13 22.54 24.28 -45.53
N GLN A 14 22.26 23.01 -45.23
CA GLN A 14 22.07 21.99 -46.26
C GLN A 14 20.63 21.49 -46.23
N SER A 15 19.87 22.04 -47.17
CA SER A 15 18.64 21.51 -47.75
C SER A 15 18.93 20.28 -48.60
N HIS A 16 18.16 19.19 -48.46
CA HIS A 16 17.94 18.15 -49.47
C HIS A 16 16.77 17.23 -49.02
N PRO A 17 16.14 16.44 -49.90
CA PRO A 17 15.11 16.89 -50.83
C PRO A 17 13.75 16.18 -50.60
N ARG A 18 12.72 16.75 -51.22
CA ARG A 18 11.42 16.14 -51.43
C ARG A 18 11.56 15.15 -52.60
N GLU A 19 11.30 13.86 -52.38
CA GLU A 19 11.02 12.93 -53.47
C GLU A 19 9.76 12.11 -53.19
N GLN A 20 8.86 12.24 -54.16
CA GLN A 20 7.69 11.41 -54.39
C GLN A 20 8.16 10.07 -54.99
N GLY A 21 7.53 8.97 -54.58
CA GLY A 21 7.81 7.67 -55.17
C GLY A 21 6.82 6.61 -54.70
N ARG A 22 5.67 6.56 -55.38
CA ARG A 22 4.79 5.39 -55.43
C ARG A 22 5.57 4.20 -56.01
N SER A 23 5.48 3.04 -55.38
CA SER A 23 5.39 1.78 -56.11
C SER A 23 4.48 0.80 -55.37
N GLU A 24 3.59 0.23 -56.15
CA GLU A 24 2.60 -0.78 -55.78
C GLU A 24 3.32 -2.08 -55.43
N ALA A 25 2.95 -2.66 -54.29
CA ALA A 25 3.16 -4.07 -54.01
C ALA A 25 1.82 -4.62 -53.52
N GLU A 26 0.98 -4.99 -54.50
CA GLU A 26 -0.07 -5.97 -54.30
C GLU A 26 0.61 -7.29 -53.88
N GLN A 27 0.52 -7.62 -52.60
CA GLN A 27 0.64 -9.00 -52.14
C GLN A 27 -0.73 -9.45 -51.67
N THR A 28 -1.36 -10.21 -52.55
CA THR A 28 -2.47 -11.11 -52.32
C THR A 28 -2.18 -11.97 -51.09
N ILE A 29 -2.88 -11.71 -49.98
CA ILE A 29 -2.98 -12.66 -48.87
C ILE A 29 -4.31 -13.37 -49.02
N ASP A 30 -4.21 -14.62 -49.47
CA ASP A 30 -5.30 -15.57 -49.52
C ASP A 30 -5.91 -15.79 -48.12
N GLY A 31 -7.23 -15.62 -48.08
CA GLY A 31 -8.19 -16.42 -47.34
C GLY A 31 -7.78 -17.00 -45.98
N LEU A 32 -7.84 -16.18 -44.92
CA LEU A 32 -8.18 -16.69 -43.59
C LEU A 32 -9.60 -16.23 -43.26
N ALA A 33 -10.49 -17.22 -43.20
CA ALA A 33 -11.88 -17.04 -42.82
C ALA A 33 -12.00 -16.25 -41.49
N PRO A 34 -13.00 -15.38 -41.34
CA PRO A 34 -13.21 -14.63 -40.12
C PRO A 34 -13.43 -15.60 -38.96
N VAL A 35 -12.53 -15.58 -37.99
CA VAL A 35 -12.76 -16.21 -36.69
C VAL A 35 -14.00 -15.53 -36.10
N PRO A 36 -15.08 -16.26 -35.80
CA PRO A 36 -16.26 -15.65 -35.22
C PRO A 36 -15.88 -15.06 -33.86
N CYS A 37 -15.91 -13.72 -33.77
CA CYS A 37 -15.94 -13.03 -32.49
C CYS A 37 -17.21 -13.50 -31.77
N GLN A 38 -17.05 -14.47 -30.88
CA GLN A 38 -18.07 -14.80 -29.91
C GLN A 38 -18.27 -13.58 -29.03
N VAL A 39 -19.36 -12.87 -29.29
CA VAL A 39 -19.95 -11.90 -28.38
C VAL A 39 -20.10 -12.63 -27.04
N PRO A 40 -19.54 -12.10 -25.94
CA PRO A 40 -19.80 -12.67 -24.63
C PRO A 40 -21.30 -12.68 -24.42
N GLN A 41 -21.89 -13.87 -24.29
CA GLN A 41 -23.28 -13.99 -23.89
C GLN A 41 -23.43 -13.24 -22.57
N GLU A 42 -24.23 -12.18 -22.61
CA GLU A 42 -24.76 -11.55 -21.41
C GLU A 42 -25.58 -12.62 -20.68
N LYS A 43 -24.95 -13.28 -19.70
CA LYS A 43 -25.70 -14.01 -18.69
C LYS A 43 -26.52 -12.96 -17.95
N GLU A 44 -27.84 -13.07 -18.10
CA GLU A 44 -28.83 -12.45 -17.23
C GLU A 44 -28.33 -12.48 -15.79
N LYS A 45 -28.11 -11.29 -15.24
CA LYS A 45 -27.89 -11.09 -13.82
C LYS A 45 -29.20 -11.36 -13.12
N ASP A 46 -29.44 -12.62 -12.79
CA ASP A 46 -30.32 -12.96 -11.69
C ASP A 46 -29.75 -12.29 -10.43
N GLY A 47 -30.56 -11.39 -9.87
CA GLY A 47 -30.29 -10.64 -8.66
C GLY A 47 -30.30 -11.55 -7.43
N GLY A 48 -29.30 -12.41 -7.32
CA GLY A 48 -28.94 -13.06 -6.06
C GLY A 48 -27.93 -12.19 -5.34
N VAL A 49 -28.38 -11.40 -4.37
CA VAL A 49 -27.52 -10.85 -3.33
C VAL A 49 -26.98 -12.06 -2.55
N GLY A 50 -25.87 -12.62 -3.03
CA GLY A 50 -25.19 -13.70 -2.37
C GLY A 50 -24.80 -13.24 -0.98
N GLU A 51 -25.42 -13.86 0.02
CA GLU A 51 -25.01 -13.75 1.42
C GLU A 51 -23.50 -13.91 1.47
N GLY A 52 -22.82 -12.80 1.77
CA GLY A 52 -21.37 -12.80 1.90
C GLY A 52 -20.95 -13.86 2.93
N PRO A 53 -19.77 -14.49 2.73
CA PRO A 53 -19.29 -15.51 3.65
C PRO A 53 -19.34 -14.97 5.08
N SER A 54 -19.97 -15.77 5.95
CA SER A 54 -20.24 -15.47 7.35
C SER A 54 -19.07 -14.74 8.01
N SER A 55 -19.39 -13.69 8.77
CA SER A 55 -18.45 -12.92 9.57
C SER A 55 -17.45 -13.86 10.23
N SER A 56 -16.18 -13.81 9.80
CA SER A 56 -15.16 -14.67 10.39
C SER A 56 -15.11 -14.40 11.90
N PRO A 57 -15.44 -15.39 12.77
CA PRO A 57 -15.55 -15.20 14.22
C PRO A 57 -14.22 -14.80 14.87
N ILE A 58 -13.12 -14.82 14.11
CA ILE A 58 -11.78 -14.37 14.49
C ILE A 58 -11.74 -12.96 15.09
N LEU A 59 -12.62 -12.04 14.68
CA LEU A 59 -12.53 -10.64 15.12
C LEU A 59 -13.29 -10.33 16.41
N ASP A 60 -14.37 -11.04 16.69
CA ASP A 60 -15.14 -10.86 17.91
C ASP A 60 -14.39 -11.42 19.13
N ILE A 61 -13.40 -12.31 18.89
CA ILE A 61 -12.55 -12.93 19.91
C ILE A 61 -11.30 -12.08 20.24
N LEU A 62 -10.96 -11.07 19.43
CA LEU A 62 -9.72 -10.31 19.57
C LEU A 62 -9.59 -9.51 20.88
N PRO A 63 -10.62 -8.78 21.36
CA PRO A 63 -10.46 -7.93 22.55
C PRO A 63 -10.15 -8.77 23.79
N THR A 64 -10.83 -9.92 23.93
CA THR A 64 -10.75 -10.81 25.09
C THR A 64 -9.43 -11.59 25.10
N THR A 65 -9.01 -12.13 23.95
CA THR A 65 -7.75 -12.89 23.84
C THR A 65 -6.50 -12.00 23.91
N ALA A 66 -6.58 -10.75 23.45
CA ALA A 66 -5.44 -9.83 23.48
C ALA A 66 -5.00 -9.45 24.91
N ARG A 67 -5.94 -9.34 25.86
CA ARG A 67 -5.63 -9.03 27.27
C ARG A 67 -4.91 -10.19 27.95
N ASN A 68 -5.38 -11.43 27.75
CA ASN A 68 -4.79 -12.62 28.37
C ASN A 68 -3.37 -12.96 27.86
N LEU A 69 -3.01 -12.48 26.67
CA LEU A 69 -1.70 -12.73 26.05
C LEU A 69 -0.64 -11.66 26.35
N LYS A 70 -1.00 -10.56 27.05
CA LYS A 70 -0.06 -9.46 27.35
C LYS A 70 1.02 -9.91 28.34
N ASP A 71 0.65 -10.67 29.37
CA ASP A 71 1.54 -10.97 30.50
C ASP A 71 2.46 -12.18 30.26
N LYS A 72 2.11 -13.04 29.29
CA LYS A 72 2.92 -14.20 28.90
C LYS A 72 4.10 -13.78 28.02
N LYS A 73 5.32 -14.20 28.39
CA LYS A 73 6.54 -14.04 27.60
C LYS A 73 6.49 -14.91 26.34
N TRP A 74 7.14 -14.50 25.25
CA TRP A 74 7.00 -15.15 23.92
C TRP A 74 7.29 -16.65 23.92
N TRP A 75 8.27 -17.11 24.70
CA TRP A 75 8.65 -18.53 24.79
C TRP A 75 7.65 -19.37 25.59
N GLN A 76 6.79 -18.75 26.40
CA GLN A 76 5.75 -19.42 27.20
C GLN A 76 4.45 -19.63 26.40
N LEU A 77 4.36 -19.05 25.20
CA LEU A 77 3.14 -19.11 24.39
C LEU A 77 3.06 -20.41 23.59
N THR A 78 1.86 -21.00 23.52
CA THR A 78 1.59 -22.11 22.59
C THR A 78 1.72 -21.63 21.13
N PRO A 79 1.87 -22.54 20.15
CA PRO A 79 1.88 -22.18 18.73
C PRO A 79 0.65 -21.36 18.28
N GLU A 80 -0.53 -21.68 18.80
CA GLU A 80 -1.80 -21.01 18.56
C GLU A 80 -1.81 -19.60 19.17
N GLU A 81 -1.33 -19.47 20.41
CA GLU A 81 -1.19 -18.17 21.07
C GLU A 81 -0.17 -17.27 20.35
N LYS A 82 0.93 -17.85 19.85
CA LYS A 82 1.92 -17.14 18.99
C LYS A 82 1.28 -16.67 17.68
N LYS A 83 0.46 -17.52 17.05
CA LYS A 83 -0.33 -17.18 15.85
C LYS A 83 -1.25 -16.00 16.13
N GLN A 84 -2.04 -16.09 17.20
CA GLN A 84 -2.98 -15.06 17.61
C GLN A 84 -2.25 -13.74 17.94
N LYS A 85 -1.16 -13.78 18.70
CA LYS A 85 -0.39 -12.57 19.06
C LYS A 85 0.21 -11.89 17.81
N LYS A 86 0.69 -12.66 16.83
CA LYS A 86 1.17 -12.14 15.53
C LYS A 86 0.04 -11.55 14.70
N PHE A 87 -1.10 -12.23 14.63
CA PHE A 87 -2.30 -11.74 13.97
C PHE A 87 -2.75 -10.42 14.58
N ASN A 88 -2.93 -10.36 15.90
CA ASN A 88 -3.34 -9.16 16.63
C ASN A 88 -2.42 -7.99 16.32
N ARG A 89 -1.10 -8.22 16.33
CA ARG A 89 -0.11 -7.17 15.99
C ARG A 89 -0.24 -6.70 14.54
N ALA A 90 -0.45 -7.62 13.59
CA ALA A 90 -0.65 -7.27 12.19
C ALA A 90 -1.95 -6.48 11.98
N TYR A 91 -3.04 -6.94 12.60
CA TYR A 91 -4.35 -6.30 12.59
C TYR A 91 -4.31 -4.90 13.20
N GLN A 92 -3.72 -4.73 14.38
CA GLN A 92 -3.55 -3.42 15.02
C GLN A 92 -2.79 -2.44 14.13
N ARG A 93 -1.70 -2.90 13.50
CA ARG A 93 -0.91 -2.09 12.54
C ARG A 93 -1.71 -1.72 11.29
N PHE A 94 -2.49 -2.66 10.77
CA PHE A 94 -3.37 -2.41 9.64
C PHE A 94 -4.44 -1.36 9.99
N MET A 95 -5.14 -1.56 11.11
CA MET A 95 -6.19 -0.65 11.58
C MET A 95 -5.65 0.74 11.90
N LEU A 96 -4.46 0.85 12.47
CA LEU A 96 -3.79 2.12 12.70
C LEU A 96 -3.46 2.85 11.38
N GLY A 97 -3.10 2.11 10.33
CA GLY A 97 -2.97 2.73 9.01
C GLY A 97 -4.32 3.15 8.43
N CYS A 98 -5.38 2.38 8.66
CA CYS A 98 -6.73 2.72 8.19
C CYS A 98 -7.36 3.89 8.95
N SER A 99 -6.91 4.19 10.17
CA SER A 99 -7.42 5.32 10.97
C SER A 99 -7.01 6.68 10.44
N PHE A 100 -6.28 6.74 9.33
CA PHE A 100 -5.95 7.98 8.66
C PHE A 100 -6.93 8.24 7.51
N LYS A 101 -7.37 9.49 7.35
CA LYS A 101 -8.22 9.87 6.22
C LYS A 101 -7.53 9.62 4.89
N GLY A 102 -8.29 9.11 3.92
CA GLY A 102 -7.86 8.87 2.54
C GLY A 102 -8.73 7.83 1.86
N GLU A 103 -8.63 7.73 0.54
CA GLU A 103 -9.18 6.62 -0.21
C GLU A 103 -8.24 5.42 -0.16
N TYR A 104 -8.83 4.23 -0.20
CA TYR A 104 -8.09 2.98 -0.14
C TYR A 104 -8.43 2.11 -1.34
N ARG A 105 -7.42 1.44 -1.88
CA ARG A 105 -7.55 0.46 -2.96
C ARG A 105 -6.94 -0.85 -2.52
N LEU A 106 -7.71 -1.92 -2.61
CA LEU A 106 -7.20 -3.27 -2.48
C LEU A 106 -6.66 -3.68 -3.85
N ILE A 107 -5.42 -4.14 -3.90
CA ILE A 107 -4.81 -4.73 -5.07
C ILE A 107 -4.41 -6.18 -4.76
N THR A 108 -4.79 -7.08 -5.65
CA THR A 108 -4.31 -8.46 -5.65
C THR A 108 -3.40 -8.65 -6.85
N LEU A 109 -2.13 -8.95 -6.60
CA LEU A 109 -1.14 -9.24 -7.63
C LEU A 109 -0.82 -10.74 -7.61
N THR A 110 -0.84 -11.40 -8.76
CA THR A 110 -0.55 -12.84 -8.85
C THR A 110 0.69 -13.07 -9.71
N THR A 111 1.61 -13.92 -9.26
CA THR A 111 2.75 -14.36 -10.09
C THR A 111 2.32 -15.46 -11.07
N PRO A 112 3.01 -15.63 -12.21
CA PRO A 112 2.83 -16.85 -13.01
C PRO A 112 3.42 -18.07 -12.27
N GLU A 113 3.00 -19.28 -12.62
CA GLU A 113 3.56 -20.53 -12.05
C GLU A 113 5.05 -20.71 -12.36
N SER A 114 5.51 -20.14 -13.48
CA SER A 114 6.91 -20.15 -13.89
C SER A 114 7.80 -19.18 -13.10
N PHE A 115 7.23 -18.38 -12.18
CA PHE A 115 7.99 -17.39 -11.42
C PHE A 115 8.85 -18.07 -10.34
N LYS A 116 10.16 -18.12 -10.59
CA LYS A 116 11.16 -18.67 -9.66
C LYS A 116 11.84 -17.59 -8.79
N GLY A 117 11.39 -16.34 -8.87
CA GLY A 117 12.02 -15.21 -8.17
C GLY A 117 11.58 -15.03 -6.72
N ASP A 118 12.26 -14.13 -6.00
CA ASP A 118 11.84 -13.69 -4.66
C ASP A 118 10.68 -12.68 -4.76
N ILE A 119 9.51 -13.06 -4.25
CA ILE A 119 8.30 -12.23 -4.26
C ILE A 119 8.50 -10.88 -3.54
N HIS A 120 9.30 -10.81 -2.48
CA HIS A 120 9.56 -9.57 -1.76
C HIS A 120 10.40 -8.60 -2.60
N LYS A 121 11.38 -9.14 -3.35
CA LYS A 121 12.17 -8.34 -4.30
C LYS A 121 11.30 -7.85 -5.46
N ALA A 122 10.42 -8.71 -5.98
CA ALA A 122 9.45 -8.34 -7.01
C ALA A 122 8.52 -7.22 -6.53
N TRP A 123 7.89 -7.39 -5.36
CA TRP A 123 7.06 -6.36 -4.74
C TRP A 123 7.81 -5.03 -4.58
N ARG A 124 9.03 -5.06 -4.03
CA ARG A 124 9.84 -3.85 -3.84
C ARG A 124 10.12 -3.14 -5.15
N LYS A 125 10.49 -3.88 -6.21
CA LYS A 125 10.71 -3.32 -7.55
C LYS A 125 9.43 -2.68 -8.10
N TRP A 126 8.29 -3.37 -7.97
CA TRP A 126 6.99 -2.86 -8.42
C TRP A 126 6.61 -1.58 -7.68
N VAL A 127 6.63 -1.57 -6.34
CA VAL A 127 6.33 -0.38 -5.54
C VAL A 127 7.26 0.77 -5.87
N MET A 128 8.57 0.54 -6.05
CA MET A 128 9.50 1.61 -6.44
C MET A 128 9.12 2.23 -7.80
N ARG A 129 8.73 1.42 -8.78
CA ARG A 129 8.27 1.90 -10.09
C ARG A 129 6.95 2.67 -10.00
N MET A 130 6.02 2.21 -9.17
CA MET A 130 4.74 2.90 -8.92
C MET A 130 4.93 4.20 -8.13
N ARG A 131 5.86 4.22 -7.16
CA ARG A 131 6.19 5.39 -6.34
C ARG A 131 6.79 6.53 -7.15
N ARG A 132 7.65 6.23 -8.14
CA ARG A 132 8.20 7.22 -9.09
C ARG A 132 7.12 7.91 -9.92
N ARG A 133 5.95 7.27 -10.07
CA ARG A 133 4.77 7.79 -10.77
C ARG A 133 3.74 8.42 -9.82
N GLY A 134 4.03 8.49 -8.52
CA GLY A 134 3.10 9.01 -7.53
C GLY A 134 1.97 8.07 -7.11
N LEU A 135 1.97 6.80 -7.57
CA LEU A 135 0.81 5.90 -7.47
C LEU A 135 0.81 4.95 -6.26
N ALA A 136 1.96 4.75 -5.57
CA ALA A 136 2.04 3.82 -4.43
C ALA A 136 3.06 4.29 -3.39
N ARG A 137 2.62 5.15 -2.46
CA ARG A 137 3.47 5.65 -1.36
C ARG A 137 3.22 4.89 -0.06
N GLU A 138 1.95 4.73 0.31
CA GLU A 138 1.51 4.14 1.55
C GLU A 138 0.80 2.81 1.26
N TYR A 139 1.26 1.73 1.89
CA TYR A 139 0.66 0.42 1.69
C TYR A 139 0.80 -0.50 2.90
N PHE A 140 -0.06 -1.51 2.96
CA PHE A 140 0.06 -2.71 3.78
C PHE A 140 -0.17 -3.92 2.89
N ALA A 141 0.72 -4.90 2.90
CA ALA A 141 0.71 -6.03 1.98
C ALA A 141 0.90 -7.35 2.72
N VAL A 142 0.23 -8.39 2.24
CA VAL A 142 0.25 -9.75 2.76
C VAL A 142 0.57 -10.70 1.60
N LYS A 143 1.51 -11.62 1.83
CA LYS A 143 1.81 -12.73 0.92
C LYS A 143 0.91 -13.90 1.23
N GLU A 144 0.38 -14.52 0.19
CA GLU A 144 -0.36 -15.77 0.26
C GLU A 144 0.11 -16.70 -0.87
N TRP A 145 0.15 -18.01 -0.62
CA TRP A 145 0.24 -18.99 -1.70
C TRP A 145 -1.16 -19.39 -2.19
N ASN A 146 -1.29 -19.64 -3.49
CA ASN A 146 -2.50 -20.29 -3.99
C ASN A 146 -2.65 -21.69 -3.35
N ALA A 147 -3.85 -22.29 -3.45
CA ALA A 147 -4.12 -23.59 -2.82
C ALA A 147 -3.16 -24.70 -3.26
N ARG A 148 -2.66 -24.64 -4.51
CA ARG A 148 -1.72 -25.62 -5.09
C ARG A 148 -0.25 -25.30 -4.82
N LYS A 149 0.06 -24.18 -4.15
CA LYS A 149 1.41 -23.65 -3.93
C LYS A 149 2.26 -23.49 -5.21
N THR A 150 1.61 -23.24 -6.34
CA THR A 150 2.25 -22.97 -7.65
C THR A 150 2.40 -21.47 -7.93
N CYS A 151 1.53 -20.64 -7.36
CA CYS A 151 1.57 -19.18 -7.52
C CYS A 151 1.59 -18.47 -6.18
N VAL A 152 2.19 -17.29 -6.16
CA VAL A 152 2.16 -16.39 -5.01
C VAL A 152 1.24 -15.20 -5.32
N HIS A 153 0.33 -14.93 -4.39
CA HIS A 153 -0.51 -13.75 -4.37
C HIS A 153 0.05 -12.72 -3.39
N ILE A 154 -0.06 -11.45 -3.77
CA ILE A 154 0.12 -10.32 -2.87
C ILE A 154 -1.23 -9.63 -2.76
N HIS A 155 -1.82 -9.64 -1.56
CA HIS A 155 -2.97 -8.82 -1.21
C HIS A 155 -2.44 -7.56 -0.52
N ALA A 156 -2.56 -6.42 -1.19
CA ALA A 156 -2.09 -5.15 -0.65
C ALA A 156 -3.20 -4.12 -0.63
N VAL A 157 -3.31 -3.42 0.49
CA VAL A 157 -4.10 -2.20 0.59
C VAL A 157 -3.15 -1.04 0.40
N LEU A 158 -3.49 -0.20 -0.57
CA LEU A 158 -2.77 1.02 -0.88
C LEU A 158 -3.66 2.20 -0.48
N ARG A 159 -3.08 3.26 0.10
CA ARG A 159 -3.80 4.52 0.32
C ARG A 159 -3.63 5.42 -0.90
N LEU A 160 -4.63 5.45 -1.77
CA LEU A 160 -4.68 6.29 -2.96
C LEU A 160 -6.12 6.40 -3.51
N ASP A 161 -6.38 7.49 -4.21
CA ASP A 161 -7.68 7.76 -4.83
C ASP A 161 -7.84 6.99 -6.16
N TYR A 162 -6.77 6.83 -6.94
CA TYR A 162 -6.84 6.17 -8.24
C TYR A 162 -5.52 5.50 -8.62
N ILE A 163 -5.62 4.26 -9.14
CA ILE A 163 -4.48 3.54 -9.71
C ILE A 163 -4.73 3.32 -11.20
N GLY A 164 -3.80 3.75 -12.05
CA GLY A 164 -3.83 3.43 -13.48
C GLY A 164 -3.67 1.92 -13.67
N TYR A 165 -4.76 1.21 -13.95
CA TYR A 165 -4.76 -0.25 -14.07
C TYR A 165 -3.76 -0.76 -15.11
N GLN A 166 -3.78 -0.19 -16.32
CA GLN A 166 -2.85 -0.57 -17.39
C GLN A 166 -1.40 -0.38 -16.98
N VAL A 167 -1.08 0.78 -16.39
CA VAL A 167 0.27 1.08 -15.87
C VAL A 167 0.68 0.07 -14.80
N ALA A 168 -0.18 -0.19 -13.80
CA ALA A 168 0.10 -1.15 -12.73
C ALA A 168 0.34 -2.56 -13.28
N ARG A 169 -0.45 -2.98 -14.27
CA ARG A 169 -0.37 -4.29 -14.94
C ARG A 169 0.93 -4.42 -15.71
N GLU A 170 1.28 -3.43 -16.52
CA GLU A 170 2.55 -3.40 -17.26
C GLU A 170 3.75 -3.42 -16.33
N GLN A 171 3.72 -2.64 -15.25
CA GLN A 171 4.81 -2.65 -14.28
C GLN A 171 4.93 -4.01 -13.58
N TRP A 172 3.82 -4.70 -13.31
CA TRP A 172 3.85 -6.04 -12.73
C TRP A 172 4.39 -7.07 -13.72
N ARG A 173 3.90 -7.05 -14.97
CA ARG A 173 4.39 -7.89 -16.07
C ARG A 173 5.90 -7.73 -16.27
N ALA A 174 6.40 -6.50 -16.25
CA ALA A 174 7.82 -6.21 -16.40
C ALA A 174 8.68 -6.63 -15.18
N VAL A 175 8.08 -7.10 -14.08
CA VAL A 175 8.79 -7.60 -12.90
C VAL A 175 8.68 -9.12 -12.75
N THR A 176 7.50 -9.70 -13.04
CA THR A 176 7.20 -11.11 -12.78
C THR A 176 6.82 -11.91 -14.02
N GLY A 177 6.58 -11.27 -15.16
CA GLY A 177 6.02 -11.88 -16.36
C GLY A 177 4.49 -12.02 -16.34
N ALA A 178 3.82 -11.81 -15.19
CA ALA A 178 2.36 -11.94 -15.09
C ALA A 178 1.62 -10.64 -15.43
N CYS A 179 0.46 -10.81 -16.06
CA CYS A 179 -0.50 -9.73 -16.33
C CYS A 179 -1.64 -9.65 -15.31
N TRP A 180 -1.73 -10.59 -14.37
CA TRP A 180 -2.89 -10.70 -13.50
C TRP A 180 -2.80 -9.73 -12.33
N ILE A 181 -3.64 -8.70 -12.38
CA ILE A 181 -3.86 -7.76 -11.30
C ILE A 181 -5.38 -7.59 -11.11
N GLN A 182 -5.82 -7.48 -9.87
CA GLN A 182 -7.20 -7.13 -9.53
C GLN A 182 -7.16 -5.91 -8.62
N VAL A 183 -8.00 -4.92 -8.88
CA VAL A 183 -8.05 -3.66 -8.13
C VAL A 183 -9.48 -3.41 -7.71
N GLU A 184 -9.68 -3.16 -6.42
CA GLU A 184 -10.98 -2.91 -5.84
C GLU A 184 -10.95 -1.66 -4.96
N LYS A 185 -12.06 -0.92 -4.96
CA LYS A 185 -12.28 0.17 -4.00
C LYS A 185 -12.60 -0.43 -2.63
N VAL A 186 -11.94 0.07 -1.60
CA VAL A 186 -12.23 -0.32 -0.21
C VAL A 186 -13.26 0.65 0.36
N PHE A 187 -14.43 0.12 0.72
CA PHE A 187 -15.52 0.92 1.31
C PHE A 187 -15.49 0.95 2.85
N SER A 188 -14.89 -0.06 3.48
CA SER A 188 -14.83 -0.19 4.94
C SER A 188 -13.46 -0.69 5.39
N GLY A 189 -12.81 0.07 6.28
CA GLY A 189 -11.55 -0.34 6.91
C GLY A 189 -11.70 -1.63 7.72
N LYS A 190 -12.83 -1.79 8.44
CA LYS A 190 -13.12 -3.02 9.19
C LYS A 190 -13.27 -4.20 8.23
N GLY A 191 -14.14 -4.11 7.23
CA GLY A 191 -14.32 -5.18 6.23
C GLY A 191 -13.02 -5.59 5.56
N MET A 192 -12.15 -4.62 5.24
CA MET A 192 -10.82 -4.89 4.69
C MET A 192 -9.86 -5.55 5.68
N ALA A 193 -9.93 -5.19 6.96
CA ALA A 193 -9.15 -5.83 8.01
C ALA A 193 -9.55 -7.30 8.17
N ASN A 194 -10.85 -7.61 8.09
CA ASN A 194 -11.36 -8.98 8.06
C ASN A 194 -10.78 -9.74 6.86
N TYR A 195 -10.86 -9.11 5.68
CA TYR A 195 -10.36 -9.68 4.43
C TYR A 195 -8.87 -10.00 4.52
N LEU A 196 -8.03 -9.03 4.88
CA LEU A 196 -6.58 -9.25 5.05
C LEU A 196 -6.27 -10.21 6.20
N GLY A 197 -7.10 -10.22 7.24
CA GLY A 197 -6.98 -11.13 8.38
C GLY A 197 -6.99 -12.60 7.94
N LYS A 198 -7.89 -12.96 7.02
CA LYS A 198 -7.93 -14.31 6.42
C LYS A 198 -6.58 -14.70 5.81
N TYR A 199 -5.97 -13.79 5.04
CA TYR A 199 -4.69 -14.04 4.38
C TYR A 199 -3.50 -14.03 5.34
N LEU A 200 -3.55 -13.21 6.39
CA LEU A 200 -2.55 -13.21 7.47
C LEU A 200 -2.53 -14.56 8.20
N ALA A 201 -3.70 -15.10 8.51
CA ALA A 201 -3.85 -16.39 9.16
C ALA A 201 -3.31 -17.52 8.28
N LYS A 202 -3.70 -17.55 6.99
CA LYS A 202 -3.22 -18.54 6.02
C LYS A 202 -1.71 -18.47 5.79
N GLY A 203 -1.16 -17.27 5.63
CA GLY A 203 0.28 -17.09 5.45
C GLY A 203 1.12 -17.56 6.65
N TYR A 204 0.54 -17.57 7.85
CA TYR A 204 1.19 -18.15 9.03
C TYR A 204 1.18 -19.69 9.01
N GLU A 205 0.07 -20.30 8.57
CA GLU A 205 -0.05 -21.76 8.44
C GLU A 205 0.95 -22.30 7.42
N ASP A 206 1.13 -21.61 6.30
CA ASP A 206 2.06 -22.03 5.25
C ASP A 206 3.53 -21.95 5.67
N ASN A 207 3.89 -20.95 6.49
CA ASN A 207 5.28 -20.69 6.91
C ASN A 207 5.34 -20.18 8.36
N PRO A 208 5.15 -21.07 9.36
CA PRO A 208 5.18 -20.68 10.75
C PRO A 208 6.53 -20.05 11.10
N GLY A 209 6.50 -18.94 11.83
CA GLY A 209 7.70 -18.18 12.19
C GLY A 209 8.04 -17.03 11.26
N GLN A 210 7.74 -17.13 9.96
CA GLN A 210 8.05 -16.07 8.98
C GLN A 210 7.03 -14.92 9.04
N ARG A 211 7.44 -13.73 8.57
CA ARG A 211 6.51 -12.59 8.42
C ARG A 211 5.75 -12.75 7.10
N SER A 212 4.45 -12.98 7.18
CA SER A 212 3.55 -13.02 6.02
C SER A 212 3.14 -11.63 5.52
N TYR A 213 3.48 -10.56 6.24
CA TYR A 213 3.09 -9.19 5.89
C TYR A 213 4.22 -8.17 6.01
N TRP A 214 4.07 -7.07 5.27
CA TRP A 214 4.96 -5.92 5.29
C TRP A 214 4.16 -4.66 4.94
N TYR A 215 4.66 -3.50 5.35
CA TYR A 215 3.97 -2.23 5.13
C TYR A 215 4.98 -1.12 4.87
N ALA A 216 4.55 -0.07 4.16
CA ALA A 216 5.36 1.13 3.96
C ALA A 216 5.64 1.80 5.30
N TYR A 217 6.83 2.41 5.47
CA TYR A 217 7.11 3.23 6.65
C TYR A 217 6.03 4.30 6.85
N GLU A 218 5.58 4.89 5.74
CA GLU A 218 4.55 5.91 5.69
C GLU A 218 3.16 5.43 6.12
N TRP A 219 2.89 4.11 6.12
CA TRP A 219 1.61 3.53 6.53
C TRP A 219 1.23 3.90 7.98
N ILE A 220 2.21 3.91 8.88
CA ILE A 220 2.04 4.20 10.33
C ILE A 220 2.95 5.35 10.76
N HIS A 221 4.24 5.27 10.44
CA HIS A 221 5.26 6.05 11.14
C HIS A 221 5.34 7.49 10.68
N ARG A 222 5.03 7.84 9.43
CA ARG A 222 5.21 9.23 8.98
C ARG A 222 4.28 10.20 9.72
N LYS A 223 3.05 9.78 10.00
CA LYS A 223 2.06 10.62 10.71
C LYS A 223 2.28 10.61 12.22
N TRP A 224 2.64 9.45 12.78
CA TRP A 224 3.08 9.37 14.17
C TRP A 224 4.34 10.22 14.43
N GLN A 225 5.35 10.09 13.58
CA GLN A 225 6.58 10.87 13.68
C GLN A 225 6.33 12.35 13.43
N ALA A 226 5.38 12.72 12.56
CA ALA A 226 4.97 14.11 12.43
C ALA A 226 4.36 14.64 13.73
N PHE A 227 3.43 13.91 14.34
CA PHE A 227 2.87 14.24 15.65
C PHE A 227 3.96 14.34 16.74
N SER A 228 4.82 13.33 16.88
CA SER A 228 5.92 13.35 17.85
C SER A 228 6.94 14.47 17.59
N LYS A 229 7.21 14.82 16.33
CA LYS A 229 8.09 15.95 15.98
C LYS A 229 7.46 17.30 16.33
N GLU A 230 6.16 17.48 16.11
CA GLU A 230 5.47 18.70 16.53
C GLU A 230 5.47 18.82 18.06
N MET A 231 5.19 17.73 18.78
CA MET A 231 5.32 17.69 20.25
C MET A 231 6.73 18.08 20.71
N TYR A 232 7.77 17.57 20.04
CA TYR A 232 9.16 17.88 20.37
C TYR A 232 9.51 19.35 20.19
N LYS A 233 8.92 20.06 19.22
CA LYS A 233 9.12 21.51 19.09
C LYS A 233 8.64 22.24 20.34
N PHE A 234 7.58 21.77 20.98
CA PHE A 234 7.06 22.33 22.21
C PHE A 234 7.82 21.88 23.47
N GLY A 235 8.95 21.17 23.31
CA GLY A 235 9.74 20.63 24.42
C GLY A 235 9.10 19.43 25.09
N GLU A 236 8.11 18.80 24.46
CA GLU A 236 7.37 17.65 24.95
C GLU A 236 7.73 16.40 24.15
N CYS A 237 7.56 15.22 24.74
CA CYS A 237 7.71 13.95 24.03
C CYS A 237 6.47 13.09 24.22
N VAL A 238 6.16 12.25 23.24
CA VAL A 238 5.10 11.26 23.40
C VAL A 238 5.69 10.06 24.12
N THR A 239 5.25 9.84 25.35
CA THR A 239 5.75 8.72 26.16
C THR A 239 5.24 7.38 25.62
N PRO A 240 5.91 6.25 25.93
CA PRO A 240 5.38 4.91 25.61
C PRO A 240 3.98 4.67 26.19
N ALA A 241 3.69 5.20 27.39
CA ALA A 241 2.38 5.10 28.01
C ALA A 241 1.31 5.89 27.24
N GLU A 242 1.61 7.12 26.81
CA GLU A 242 0.71 7.89 25.95
C GLU A 242 0.53 7.26 24.57
N PHE A 243 1.58 6.66 24.02
CA PHE A 243 1.46 5.85 22.81
C PHE A 243 0.44 4.74 23.04
N GLU A 244 0.59 3.94 24.10
CA GLU A 244 -0.35 2.87 24.41
C GLU A 244 -1.78 3.38 24.67
N LEU A 245 -1.93 4.51 25.36
CA LEU A 245 -3.22 5.16 25.61
C LEU A 245 -3.90 5.58 24.30
N ILE A 246 -3.18 6.29 23.42
CA ILE A 246 -3.71 6.67 22.10
C ILE A 246 -4.12 5.43 21.32
N HIS A 247 -3.41 4.32 21.46
CA HIS A 247 -3.75 3.08 20.78
C HIS A 247 -4.86 2.27 21.47
N SER A 248 -5.15 2.53 22.75
CA SER A 248 -6.22 1.88 23.50
C SER A 248 -7.58 2.56 23.34
N LEU A 249 -7.62 3.80 22.83
CA LEU A 249 -8.88 4.49 22.53
C LEU A 249 -9.67 3.74 21.45
N ASP A 250 -10.98 3.63 21.65
CA ASP A 250 -11.85 2.71 20.92
C ASP A 250 -12.20 3.25 19.53
N SER A 251 -12.39 4.57 19.41
CA SER A 251 -12.74 5.23 18.16
C SER A 251 -11.59 6.05 17.56
N GLN A 252 -11.58 6.16 16.23
CA GLN A 252 -10.63 7.01 15.51
C GLN A 252 -10.79 8.49 15.91
N GLU A 253 -12.02 8.93 16.11
CA GLU A 253 -12.34 10.30 16.51
C GLU A 253 -11.74 10.61 17.87
N GLU A 254 -11.82 9.70 18.84
CA GLU A 254 -11.17 9.85 20.14
C GLU A 254 -9.65 9.96 20.03
N ARG A 255 -9.02 9.15 19.17
CA ARG A 255 -7.56 9.21 18.97
C ARG A 255 -7.12 10.56 18.43
N ILE A 256 -7.80 11.04 17.39
CA ILE A 256 -7.50 12.35 16.79
C ILE A 256 -7.79 13.46 17.79
N LYS A 257 -8.93 13.38 18.51
CA LYS A 257 -9.31 14.34 19.55
C LYS A 257 -8.27 14.39 20.66
N TYR A 258 -7.79 13.24 21.13
CA TYR A 258 -6.72 13.17 22.13
C TYR A 258 -5.41 13.74 21.60
N MET A 259 -4.98 13.34 20.40
CA MET A 259 -3.74 13.86 19.79
C MET A 259 -3.80 15.38 19.62
N ASN A 260 -4.92 15.92 19.12
CA ASN A 260 -5.13 17.36 18.98
C ASN A 260 -5.16 18.07 20.34
N TRP A 261 -5.89 17.54 21.33
CA TRP A 261 -5.89 18.06 22.70
C TRP A 261 -4.48 18.09 23.29
N ARG A 262 -3.72 17.00 23.14
CA ARG A 262 -2.36 16.89 23.67
C ARG A 262 -1.40 17.88 23.01
N MET A 263 -1.53 18.12 21.70
CA MET A 263 -0.77 19.18 21.03
C MET A 263 -1.12 20.58 21.55
N ILE A 264 -2.40 20.85 21.79
CA ILE A 264 -2.84 22.14 22.35
C ILE A 264 -2.24 22.33 23.74
N CYS A 265 -2.27 21.31 24.60
CA CYS A 265 -1.64 21.37 25.92
C CYS A 265 -0.13 21.64 25.81
N ALA A 266 0.58 20.88 24.97
CA ALA A 266 2.01 21.08 24.75
C ALA A 266 2.34 22.51 24.27
N PHE A 267 1.54 23.04 23.33
CA PHE A 267 1.68 24.40 22.85
C PHE A 267 1.45 25.45 23.97
N MET A 268 0.38 25.30 24.75
CA MET A 268 0.06 26.22 25.84
C MET A 268 1.13 26.19 26.95
N ASP A 269 1.68 25.02 27.26
CA ASP A 269 2.76 24.88 28.22
C ASP A 269 4.07 25.49 27.71
N ALA A 270 4.36 25.36 26.41
CA ALA A 270 5.49 26.04 25.77
C ALA A 270 5.35 27.58 25.85
N ILE A 271 4.16 28.14 25.61
CA ILE A 271 3.87 29.57 25.79
C ILE A 271 4.13 29.99 27.24
N ARG A 272 3.50 29.30 28.20
CA ARG A 272 3.63 29.64 29.63
C ARG A 272 5.06 29.58 30.14
N SER A 273 5.83 28.64 29.61
CA SER A 273 7.24 28.45 29.97
C SER A 273 8.21 29.37 29.22
N GLY A 274 7.72 30.22 28.30
CA GLY A 274 8.59 31.03 27.43
C GLY A 274 9.46 30.22 26.47
N ARG A 275 9.11 28.96 26.19
CA ARG A 275 9.87 28.02 25.34
C ARG A 275 9.37 27.99 23.89
N MET A 276 8.73 29.05 23.44
CA MET A 276 8.14 29.10 22.10
C MET A 276 9.24 29.03 21.02
N PRO A 277 9.16 28.07 20.07
CA PRO A 277 10.11 28.03 18.97
C PRO A 277 9.94 29.27 18.09
N GLU A 278 11.03 29.99 17.86
CA GLU A 278 11.04 31.13 16.93
C GLU A 278 10.48 30.71 15.56
N GLY A 279 9.46 31.44 15.07
CA GLY A 279 8.87 31.22 13.74
C GLY A 279 7.69 30.24 13.64
N THR A 280 7.14 29.72 14.75
CA THR A 280 5.98 28.80 14.73
C THR A 280 4.63 29.50 14.97
N TYR A 281 4.00 30.03 13.91
CA TYR A 281 2.65 30.65 14.01
C TYR A 281 1.52 29.90 13.30
N LYS A 282 1.79 28.70 12.76
CA LYS A 282 0.75 27.89 12.10
C LYS A 282 0.73 26.47 12.67
N LEU A 283 -0.18 26.23 13.62
CA LEU A 283 -0.53 24.87 14.06
C LEU A 283 -1.12 24.11 12.85
N ARG A 284 -0.49 23.00 12.45
CA ARG A 284 -1.12 22.07 11.51
C ARG A 284 -2.13 21.24 12.29
N GLN A 285 -3.41 21.35 11.94
CA GLN A 285 -4.43 20.43 12.42
C GLN A 285 -4.23 19.06 11.73
N PHE A 286 -4.32 17.97 12.51
CA PHE A 286 -4.18 16.59 12.05
C PHE A 286 -5.52 15.94 11.74
#